data_AF-A0A0G1KA91-F1
#
_entry.id   AF-A0A0G1KA91-F1
#
_cell.length_a   1.000
_cell.length_b   1.000
_cell.length_c   1.000
_cell.angle_alpha   90.00
_cell.angle_beta   90.00
_cell.angle_gamma   90.00
#
_symmetry.space_group_name_H-M   'P 1'
#
loop_
_entity.id
_entity.type
_entity.pdbx_description
1 polymer ?
#
loop_
_entity_poly.entity_id
_entity_poly.type
_entity_poly.pdbx_seq_one_letter_code
_entity_poly.pdbx_strand_id
1 'polypeptide(L)'
;MDAVVVQAFTLDNPIACGSDCTLFTLLRMIIDNILLPIGGVLAVLSFIYAGFLYVTAQGSADKLKTAHKALLYTSVGTAVLLGSWVIAKVIENTINSLR
;
A
#
# COMPACT_ATOMS: atom_id res chain seq x y z
N MET A 1 -20.66 1.32 -51.15
CA MET A 1 -19.23 1.01 -50.95
C MET A 1 -18.91 1.59 -49.59
N ASP A 2 -19.35 0.90 -48.56
CA ASP A 2 -19.37 1.43 -47.21
C ASP A 2 -18.28 0.69 -46.43
N ALA A 3 -17.22 1.42 -46.10
CA ALA A 3 -16.10 0.91 -45.33
C ALA A 3 -16.59 0.57 -43.92
N VAL A 4 -16.68 -0.73 -43.63
CA VAL A 4 -16.91 -1.23 -42.28
C VAL A 4 -15.66 -0.89 -41.45
N VAL A 5 -15.79 0.12 -40.58
CA VAL A 5 -14.78 0.44 -39.56
C VAL A 5 -14.81 -0.67 -38.52
N VAL A 6 -13.85 -1.59 -38.61
CA VAL A 6 -13.59 -2.58 -37.56
C VAL A 6 -12.94 -1.83 -36.40
N GLN A 7 -13.74 -1.35 -35.44
CA GLN A 7 -13.19 -0.89 -34.18
C GLN A 7 -12.68 -2.11 -33.40
N ALA A 8 -11.37 -2.25 -33.33
CA ALA A 8 -10.76 -3.13 -32.35
C ALA A 8 -11.17 -2.60 -30.96
N PHE A 9 -12.10 -3.29 -30.31
CA PHE A 9 -12.31 -3.12 -28.87
C PHE A 9 -11.04 -3.60 -28.19
N THR A 10 -10.14 -2.68 -27.86
CA THR A 10 -9.01 -2.96 -27.00
C THR A 10 -9.57 -3.14 -25.60
N LEU A 11 -9.83 -4.39 -25.22
CA LEU A 11 -10.11 -4.74 -23.85
C LEU A 11 -8.84 -4.46 -23.05
N ASP A 12 -8.80 -3.30 -22.38
CA ASP A 12 -7.77 -3.01 -21.39
C ASP A 12 -7.88 -4.06 -20.30
N ASN A 13 -6.94 -5.00 -20.34
CA ASN A 13 -6.84 -6.05 -19.35
C ASN A 13 -6.61 -5.37 -18.00
N PRO A 14 -7.47 -5.58 -16.98
CA PRO A 14 -7.27 -5.01 -15.65
C PRO A 14 -5.98 -5.51 -14.97
N ILE A 15 -5.34 -6.53 -15.57
CA ILE A 15 -4.05 -7.08 -15.17
C ILE A 15 -2.87 -6.37 -15.86
N ALA A 16 -3.15 -5.55 -16.89
CA ALA A 16 -2.22 -4.69 -17.64
C ALA A 16 -0.89 -5.38 -18.02
N CYS A 17 -0.89 -6.70 -18.15
CA CYS A 17 0.27 -7.47 -18.58
C CYS A 17 0.00 -7.95 -20.02
N GLY A 18 0.95 -7.64 -20.90
CA GLY A 18 0.95 -8.07 -22.30
C GLY A 18 1.35 -9.55 -22.42
N SER A 19 2.32 -9.86 -23.28
CA SER A 19 2.71 -11.24 -23.60
C SER A 19 3.45 -11.99 -22.48
N ASP A 20 4.01 -11.29 -21.47
CA ASP A 20 4.90 -11.87 -20.44
C ASP A 20 4.31 -11.73 -19.01
N CYS A 21 3.08 -12.21 -18.82
CA CYS A 21 2.41 -12.23 -17.52
C CYS A 21 3.03 -13.26 -16.57
N THR A 22 4.10 -12.89 -15.88
CA THR A 22 4.67 -13.72 -14.81
C THR A 22 3.89 -13.55 -13.51
N LEU A 23 3.96 -14.56 -12.62
CA LEU A 23 3.40 -14.49 -11.27
C LEU A 23 3.86 -13.25 -10.49
N PHE A 24 5.10 -12.81 -10.74
CA PHE A 24 5.68 -11.63 -10.11
C PHE A 24 4.95 -10.33 -10.52
N THR A 25 4.53 -10.22 -11.78
CA THR A 25 3.75 -9.07 -12.28
C THR A 25 2.39 -8.98 -11.59
N LEU A 26 1.70 -10.11 -11.38
CA LEU A 26 0.44 -10.16 -10.63
C LEU A 26 0.62 -9.70 -9.19
N LEU A 27 1.64 -10.23 -8.51
CA LEU A 27 1.96 -9.87 -7.14
C LEU A 27 2.22 -8.37 -6.99
N ARG A 28 3.02 -7.79 -7.89
CA ARG A 28 3.33 -6.37 -7.88
C ARG A 28 2.08 -5.52 -8.06
N MET A 29 1.23 -5.86 -9.03
CA MET A 29 -0.02 -5.13 -9.26
C MET A 29 -0.92 -5.13 -8.03
N ILE A 30 -1.12 -6.29 -7.39
CA ILE A 30 -1.95 -6.41 -6.19
C ILE A 30 -1.36 -5.59 -5.05
N ILE A 31 -0.03 -5.63 -4.86
CA ILE A 31 0.62 -4.87 -3.80
C ILE A 31 0.46 -3.36 -4.04
N ASP A 32 0.77 -2.88 -5.25
CA ASP A 32 0.80 -1.45 -5.55
C ASP A 32 -0.61 -0.84 -5.66
N ASN A 33 -1.57 -1.54 -6.27
CA ASN A 33 -2.91 -0.98 -6.54
C ASN A 33 -3.95 -1.31 -5.45
N ILE A 34 -3.71 -2.32 -4.61
CA ILE A 34 -4.69 -2.77 -3.61
C ILE A 34 -4.10 -2.62 -2.20
N LEU A 35 -2.97 -3.26 -1.91
CA LEU A 35 -2.45 -3.28 -0.53
C LEU A 35 -1.92 -1.92 -0.07
N LEU A 36 -1.15 -1.21 -0.89
CA LEU A 36 -0.61 0.11 -0.52
C LEU A 36 -1.70 1.17 -0.24
N PRO A 37 -2.70 1.38 -1.11
CA PRO A 37 -3.73 2.38 -0.83
C PRO A 37 -4.60 2.01 0.38
N ILE A 38 -5.01 0.74 0.49
CA ILE A 38 -5.80 0.27 1.64
C ILE A 38 -4.97 0.38 2.93
N GLY A 39 -3.71 -0.05 2.88
CA GLY A 39 -2.78 0.01 4.00
C GLY A 39 -2.47 1.45 4.42
N GLY A 40 -2.36 2.38 3.47
CA GLY A 40 -2.22 3.81 3.75
C GLY A 40 -3.43 4.40 4.47
N VAL A 41 -4.65 4.07 4.03
CA VAL A 41 -5.88 4.49 4.71
C VAL A 41 -5.95 3.91 6.12
N LEU A 42 -5.66 2.62 6.29
CA LEU A 42 -5.64 1.97 7.60
C LEU A 42 -4.58 2.58 8.54
N ALA A 43 -3.40 2.93 8.02
CA ALA A 43 -2.37 3.61 8.80
C ALA A 43 -2.91 4.93 9.36
N VAL A 44 -3.50 5.77 8.52
CA VAL A 44 -4.10 7.06 8.94
C VAL A 44 -5.20 6.85 9.99
N LEU A 45 -6.11 5.90 9.76
CA LEU A 45 -7.17 5.56 10.72
C LEU A 45 -6.60 5.12 12.07
N SER A 46 -5.53 4.33 12.08
CA SER A 46 -4.89 3.88 13.31
C SER A 46 -4.23 5.02 14.08
N PHE A 47 -3.65 6.01 13.38
CA PHE A 47 -3.12 7.23 14.01
C PHE A 47 -4.23 8.07 14.65
N ILE A 48 -5.36 8.23 13.95
CA ILE A 48 -6.53 8.93 14.49
C ILE A 48 -7.04 8.22 15.75
N TYR A 49 -7.16 6.90 15.71
CA TYR A 49 -7.61 6.10 16.85
C TYR A 49 -6.67 6.23 18.06
N ALA A 50 -5.36 6.15 17.84
CA ALA A 50 -4.38 6.34 18.89
C ALA A 50 -4.43 7.77 19.47
N GLY A 51 -4.61 8.79 18.64
CA GLY A 51 -4.83 10.17 19.07
C GLY A 51 -6.10 10.34 19.92
N PHE A 52 -7.21 9.71 19.52
CA PHE A 52 -8.45 9.72 20.30
C PHE A 52 -8.28 9.04 21.66
N LEU A 53 -7.52 7.95 21.72
CA LEU A 53 -7.19 7.27 22.98
C LEU A 53 -6.36 8.16 23.91
N TYR A 54 -5.49 9.01 23.36
CA TYR A 54 -4.76 10.03 24.13
C TYR A 54 -5.69 11.10 24.71
N VAL A 55 -6.61 11.62 23.91
CA VAL A 55 -7.56 12.66 24.35
C VAL A 55 -8.50 12.12 25.42
N THR A 56 -9.00 10.90 25.25
CA THR A 56 -9.93 10.26 26.20
C THR A 56 -9.25 9.74 27.46
N ALA A 57 -7.92 9.65 27.51
CA ALA A 57 -7.21 9.20 28.71
C ALA A 57 -7.32 10.20 29.88
N GLN A 58 -7.61 11.48 29.61
CA GLN A 58 -7.88 12.55 30.60
C GLN A 58 -6.89 12.59 31.79
N GLY A 59 -5.64 12.18 31.60
CA GLY A 59 -4.62 12.16 32.65
C GLY A 59 -4.58 10.91 33.54
N SER A 60 -5.43 9.91 33.30
CA SER A 60 -5.33 8.62 34.01
C SER A 60 -4.11 7.82 33.52
N ALA A 61 -3.24 7.43 34.46
CA ALA A 61 -1.95 6.80 34.15
C ALA A 61 -2.09 5.49 33.35
N ASP A 62 -3.12 4.69 33.63
CA ASP A 62 -3.36 3.43 32.94
C ASP A 62 -3.82 3.61 31.49
N LYS A 63 -4.70 4.59 31.23
CA LYS A 63 -5.14 4.87 29.86
C LYS A 63 -4.06 5.56 29.05
N LEU A 64 -3.24 6.40 29.67
CA LEU A 64 -2.06 6.98 29.02
C LEU A 64 -1.05 5.90 28.60
N LYS A 65 -0.78 4.90 29.45
CA LYS A 65 0.06 3.74 29.05
C LYS A 65 -0.51 3.00 27.84
N THR A 66 -1.82 2.80 27.81
CA THR A 66 -2.49 2.13 26.69
C THR A 66 -2.40 2.98 25.42
N ALA A 67 -2.61 4.30 25.53
CA ALA A 67 -2.49 5.25 24.43
C ALA A 67 -1.05 5.26 23.86
N HIS A 68 -0.04 5.27 24.73
CA HIS A 68 1.37 5.22 24.33
C HIS A 68 1.70 3.94 23.57
N LYS A 69 1.23 2.78 24.06
CA LYS A 69 1.38 1.51 23.36
C LYS A 69 0.70 1.55 22.00
N ALA A 70 -0.53 2.05 21.92
CA ALA A 70 -1.25 2.16 20.66
C ALA A 70 -0.48 3.00 19.63
N LEU A 71 0.02 4.18 20.03
CA LEU A 71 0.86 5.00 19.14
C LEU A 71 2.14 4.30 18.70
N LEU A 72 2.83 3.58 19.60
CA LEU A 72 4.03 2.83 19.24
C LEU A 72 3.72 1.73 18.22
N TYR A 73 2.68 0.94 18.44
CA TYR A 73 2.28 -0.11 17.50
C TYR A 73 1.84 0.46 16.15
N THR A 74 1.08 1.55 16.14
CA THR A 74 0.70 2.27 14.91
C THR A 74 1.92 2.79 14.16
N SER A 75 2.89 3.37 14.88
CA SER A 75 4.12 3.90 14.27
C SER A 75 4.97 2.80 13.67
N VAL A 76 5.15 1.69 14.39
CA VAL A 76 5.91 0.52 13.92
C VAL A 76 5.22 -0.12 12.72
N GLY A 77 3.90 -0.33 12.77
CA GLY A 77 3.14 -0.90 11.64
C GLY A 77 3.24 -0.03 10.38
N THR A 78 3.14 1.29 10.53
CA THR A 78 3.30 2.22 9.42
C THR A 78 4.73 2.22 8.89
N ALA A 79 5.74 2.19 9.77
CA ALA A 79 7.14 2.12 9.37
C ALA A 79 7.46 0.84 8.61
N VAL A 80 6.90 -0.30 9.01
CA VAL A 80 7.06 -1.58 8.29
C VAL A 80 6.39 -1.52 6.92
N LEU A 81 5.18 -0.96 6.85
CA LEU A 81 4.44 -0.84 5.58
C LEU A 81 5.22 0.01 4.56
N LEU A 82 5.66 1.20 4.97
CA LEU A 82 6.42 2.10 4.10
C LEU A 82 7.83 1.56 3.83
N GLY A 83 8.49 1.02 4.85
CA GLY A 83 9.85 0.48 4.76
C GLY A 83 9.95 -0.70 3.81
N SER A 84 8.98 -1.62 3.86
CA SER A 84 8.93 -2.78 2.95
C SER A 84 8.91 -2.34 1.48
N TRP A 85 8.05 -1.37 1.14
CA TRP A 85 7.93 -0.85 -0.21
C TRP A 85 9.21 -0.13 -0.68
N VAL A 86 9.80 0.70 0.17
CA VAL A 86 11.05 1.41 -0.14
C VAL A 86 12.18 0.43 -0.42
N ILE A 87 12.37 -0.57 0.46
CA ILE A 87 13.43 -1.58 0.30
C ILE A 87 13.24 -2.36 -1.00
N ALA A 88 12.01 -2.81 -1.30
CA ALA A 88 11.71 -3.52 -2.54
C ALA A 88 12.07 -2.71 -3.79
N LYS A 89 11.73 -1.42 -3.79
CA LYS A 89 12.04 -0.50 -4.90
C LYS A 89 13.54 -0.25 -5.05
N VAL A 90 14.28 -0.13 -3.94
CA VAL A 90 15.73 0.03 -3.97
C VAL A 90 16.41 -1.19 -4.59
N ILE A 91 15.98 -2.40 -4.23
CA ILE A 91 16.51 -3.64 -4.79
C ILE A 91 16.23 -3.70 -6.30
N GLU A 92 15.00 -3.43 -6.72
CA GLU A 92 14.63 -3.40 -8.14
C GLU A 92 15.49 -2.40 -8.93
N ASN A 93 15.61 -1.16 -8.42
CA ASN A 93 16.40 -0.12 -9.07
C ASN A 93 17.88 -0.53 -9.20
N THR A 94 18.42 -1.21 -8.19
CA THR A 94 19.80 -1.71 -8.20
C THR A 94 19.97 -2.78 -9.28
N ILE A 95 19.04 -3.74 -9.38
CA ILE A 95 19.08 -4.79 -10.40
C ILE A 95 18.97 -4.18 -11.81
N ASN A 96 18.05 -3.24 -12.01
CA ASN A 96 17.85 -2.57 -13.30
C ASN A 96 19.03 -1.68 -13.70
N SER A 97 19.84 -1.20 -12.75
CA SER A 97 21.04 -0.40 -13.04
C SER A 97 22.24 -1.26 -13.48
N LEU A 98 22.21 -2.56 -13.21
CA LEU A 98 23.29 -3.51 -13.52
C LEU A 98 23.05 -4.30 -14.82
N ARG A 99 21.83 -4.20 -15.38
CA ARG A 99 21.44 -4.80 -16.66
C ARG A 99 21.55 -3.76 -17.77
#